data_AF-A0A7J2MQB9-F1
#
_entry.id   AF-A0A7J2MQB9-F1
#
_cell.length_a   1.000
_cell.length_b   1.000
_cell.length_c   1.000
_cell.angle_alpha   90.00
_cell.angle_beta   90.00
_cell.angle_gamma   90.00
#
_symmetry.space_group_name_H-M   'P 1'
#
loop_
_entity.id
_entity.type
_entity.pdbx_description
1 polymer ?
#
loop_
_entity_poly.entity_id
_entity_poly.type
_entity_poly.pdbx_seq_one_letter_code
_entity_poly.pdbx_strand_id
1 'polypeptide(L)'
;ILCGECVEACPSNAIEITFPLRIGFPAKKAKEEVVEVTEKKIINETPLKTYKPLKVYESADEIGFYDLPSDVKKLKIKFYHLEENIPPVLEGLKKFMKIEFLPVEKSDFLEPTLMINNRIFVGKLTEEEIIRGLKEEIEMGNMLNLVFDLKKCRYCKAKQCGVKIIGDTGFKIEKLIDYPDFSEIIAACTKNAVFLAYGEPKIEDYNKKYILSQELSLEPLEAEIVIEKDSKYCNRALTIFSLLSYVSDGAINFKPRDYNETKSKIPFKIRSLPSIIAKGQRFYLTTERGLIKFLQKL
;
A
#
# COMPACT_ATOMS: atom_id res chain seq x y z
N ILE A 1 11.14 -22.84 20.28
CA ILE A 1 9.80 -22.24 20.12
C ILE A 1 9.60 -21.39 21.36
N LEU A 2 9.60 -20.07 21.23
CA LEU A 2 9.22 -19.16 22.31
C LEU A 2 7.94 -18.47 21.85
N CYS A 3 6.87 -18.61 22.63
CA CYS A 3 5.63 -17.87 22.47
C CYS A 3 5.87 -16.41 22.90
N GLY A 4 5.06 -15.48 22.37
CA GLY A 4 5.23 -14.03 22.59
C GLY A 4 5.26 -13.59 24.06
N GLU A 5 4.72 -14.40 24.98
CA GLU A 5 4.72 -14.12 26.42
C GLU A 5 6.12 -14.12 27.05
N CYS A 6 7.10 -14.82 26.46
CA CYS A 6 8.46 -14.89 27.04
C CYS A 6 9.29 -13.62 26.83
N VAL A 7 8.92 -12.75 25.88
CA VAL A 7 9.65 -11.51 25.58
C VAL A 7 9.23 -10.38 26.52
N GLU A 8 7.98 -10.41 27.02
CA GLU A 8 7.46 -9.36 27.92
C GLU A 8 7.88 -9.56 29.39
N ALA A 9 8.24 -10.78 29.79
CA ALA A 9 8.62 -11.10 31.16
C ALA A 9 10.08 -10.79 31.53
N CYS A 10 10.90 -10.23 30.61
CA CYS A 10 12.33 -10.05 30.84
C CYS A 10 12.68 -8.58 31.11
N PRO A 11 12.88 -8.17 32.38
CA PRO A 11 13.35 -6.82 32.68
C PRO A 11 14.84 -6.76 32.34
N SER A 12 15.21 -5.88 31.41
CA SER A 12 16.58 -5.58 30.94
C SER A 12 17.05 -6.36 29.70
N ASN A 13 16.46 -6.11 28.51
CA ASN A 13 17.06 -6.31 27.17
C ASN A 13 17.95 -7.55 26.92
N ALA A 14 17.75 -8.66 27.66
CA ALA A 14 18.70 -9.78 27.69
C ALA A 14 18.47 -10.81 26.58
N ILE A 15 17.49 -10.57 25.70
CA ILE A 15 17.14 -11.48 24.60
C ILE A 15 17.55 -10.81 23.29
N GLU A 16 18.79 -11.07 22.86
CA GLU A 16 19.25 -10.78 21.51
C GLU A 16 18.86 -11.95 20.59
N ILE A 17 17.98 -11.70 19.62
CA ILE A 17 17.61 -12.68 18.60
C ILE A 17 18.70 -12.68 17.53
N THR A 18 19.74 -13.48 17.71
CA THR A 18 20.72 -13.75 16.67
C THR A 18 20.19 -14.81 15.72
N PHE A 19 20.02 -14.45 14.44
CA PHE A 19 19.82 -15.43 13.38
C PHE A 19 21.19 -15.99 12.98
N PRO A 20 21.41 -17.32 12.96
CA PRO A 20 22.64 -17.84 12.41
C PRO A 20 22.67 -17.51 10.92
N LEU A 21 23.58 -16.60 10.53
CA LEU A 21 24.06 -16.48 9.17
C LEU A 21 24.43 -17.88 8.69
N ARG A 22 23.80 -18.35 7.61
CA ARG A 22 24.18 -19.61 6.98
C ARG A 22 25.67 -19.53 6.63
N ILE A 23 26.46 -20.33 7.32
CA ILE A 23 27.88 -20.58 7.01
C ILE A 23 27.92 -21.19 5.62
N GLY A 24 28.26 -20.37 4.62
CA GLY A 24 28.75 -20.83 3.33
C GLY A 24 30.24 -21.16 3.45
N PHE A 25 30.62 -22.34 3.01
CA PHE A 25 32.01 -22.82 2.92
C PHE A 25 32.94 -21.83 2.16
N PRO A 26 34.27 -21.88 2.41
CA PRO A 26 35.15 -20.75 2.15
C PRO A 26 35.52 -20.64 0.67
N ALA A 27 35.27 -19.47 0.07
CA ALA A 27 35.94 -19.07 -1.16
C ALA A 27 37.29 -18.43 -0.81
N LYS A 28 38.33 -18.91 -1.49
CA LYS A 28 39.75 -18.58 -1.30
C LYS A 28 40.03 -17.08 -1.29
N LYS A 29 40.97 -16.68 -0.41
CA LYS A 29 41.61 -15.36 -0.33
C LYS A 29 41.95 -14.81 -1.73
N ALA A 30 41.38 -13.67 -2.08
CA ALA A 30 41.91 -12.77 -3.09
C ALA A 30 42.24 -11.44 -2.41
N LYS A 31 43.39 -10.88 -2.80
CA LYS A 31 44.16 -9.83 -2.14
C LYS A 31 43.37 -8.53 -1.92
N GLU A 32 43.65 -7.89 -0.79
CA GLU A 32 43.34 -6.48 -0.54
C GLU A 32 44.05 -5.61 -1.58
N GLU A 33 43.27 -4.87 -2.37
CA GLU A 33 43.68 -3.58 -2.90
C GLU A 33 42.79 -2.52 -2.24
N VAL A 34 43.40 -1.76 -1.34
CA VAL A 34 42.85 -0.54 -0.79
C VAL A 34 42.81 0.47 -1.92
N VAL A 35 41.62 0.80 -2.39
CA VAL A 35 41.40 1.99 -3.23
C VAL A 35 40.56 2.94 -2.41
N GLU A 36 41.21 4.01 -1.93
CA GLU A 36 40.53 5.18 -1.38
C GLU A 36 39.56 5.72 -2.45
N VAL A 37 38.26 5.54 -2.23
CA VAL A 37 37.24 6.22 -3.03
C VAL A 37 36.96 7.55 -2.35
N THR A 38 37.54 8.58 -2.94
CA THR A 38 37.25 9.99 -2.68
C THR A 38 35.75 10.24 -2.75
N GLU A 39 35.21 10.92 -1.73
CA GLU A 39 33.83 11.41 -1.71
C GLU A 39 33.58 12.34 -2.90
N LYS A 40 33.06 11.77 -3.99
CA LYS A 40 32.31 12.55 -4.97
C LYS A 40 30.86 12.52 -4.54
N LYS A 41 30.33 13.69 -4.17
CA LYS A 41 28.90 13.97 -4.18
C LYS A 41 28.33 13.50 -5.52
N ILE A 42 27.67 12.36 -5.52
CA ILE A 42 26.81 11.97 -6.63
C ILE A 42 25.52 12.76 -6.43
N ILE A 43 25.46 13.92 -7.06
CA ILE A 43 24.19 14.51 -7.45
C ILE A 43 23.63 13.51 -8.45
N ASN A 44 22.69 12.67 -8.02
CA ASN A 44 21.88 11.89 -8.95
C ASN A 44 21.00 12.90 -9.69
N GLU A 45 21.54 13.47 -10.77
CA GLU A 45 20.74 14.06 -11.82
C GLU A 45 19.92 12.92 -12.42
N THR A 46 18.71 12.72 -11.90
CA THR A 46 17.72 11.88 -12.56
C THR A 46 17.51 12.49 -13.95
N PRO A 47 17.83 11.80 -15.05
CA PRO A 47 17.63 12.38 -16.37
C PRO A 47 16.13 12.64 -16.53
N LEU A 48 15.78 13.91 -16.76
CA LEU A 48 14.45 14.32 -17.21
C LEU A 48 14.10 13.45 -18.40
N LYS A 49 13.19 12.50 -18.21
CA LYS A 49 12.68 11.65 -19.28
C LYS A 49 11.99 12.56 -20.28
N THR A 50 12.65 12.81 -21.40
CA THR A 50 12.00 13.39 -22.57
C THR A 50 11.01 12.35 -23.09
N TYR A 51 9.72 12.62 -22.85
CA TYR A 51 8.65 11.79 -23.37
C TYR A 51 8.65 11.93 -24.90
N LYS A 52 8.56 10.78 -25.60
CA LYS A 52 8.38 10.77 -27.05
C LYS A 52 7.09 11.54 -27.42
N PRO A 53 7.03 12.13 -28.62
CA PRO A 53 5.91 13.00 -29.03
C PRO A 53 4.55 12.34 -28.77
N LEU A 54 3.59 13.17 -28.33
CA LEU A 54 2.22 12.82 -27.98
C LEU A 54 1.59 11.96 -29.08
N LYS A 55 1.38 10.68 -28.80
CA LYS A 55 0.45 9.85 -29.57
C LYS A 55 -0.95 10.33 -29.21
N VAL A 56 -1.61 11.02 -30.14
CA VAL A 56 -2.98 11.47 -29.94
C VAL A 56 -3.89 10.27 -30.17
N TYR A 57 -4.57 9.81 -29.12
CA TYR A 57 -5.52 8.72 -29.22
C TYR A 57 -6.91 9.25 -29.59
N GLU A 58 -7.44 8.77 -30.70
CA GLU A 58 -8.74 9.17 -31.26
C GLU A 58 -9.89 8.36 -30.66
N SER A 59 -9.62 7.14 -30.20
CA SER A 59 -10.62 6.26 -29.60
C SER A 59 -10.08 5.45 -28.41
N ALA A 60 -11.00 4.91 -27.61
CA ALA A 60 -10.67 4.04 -26.47
C ALA A 60 -9.96 2.74 -26.94
N ASP A 61 -10.29 2.29 -28.15
CA ASP A 61 -9.77 1.10 -28.82
C ASP A 61 -8.24 1.17 -28.99
N GLU A 62 -7.71 2.37 -29.24
CA GLU A 62 -6.27 2.60 -29.44
C GLU A 62 -5.46 2.58 -28.13
N ILE A 63 -6.13 2.65 -26.98
CA ILE A 63 -5.55 2.61 -25.63
C ILE A 63 -5.82 1.24 -24.97
N GLY A 64 -6.42 0.28 -25.68
CA GLY A 64 -6.81 -1.02 -25.10
C GLY A 64 -7.93 -0.94 -24.06
N PHE A 65 -8.80 0.07 -24.15
CA PHE A 65 -9.78 0.40 -23.10
C PHE A 65 -10.92 -0.62 -22.95
N TYR A 66 -11.25 -1.42 -23.99
CA TYR A 66 -12.27 -2.47 -23.87
C TYR A 66 -11.96 -3.49 -22.78
N ASP A 67 -10.68 -3.64 -22.42
CA ASP A 67 -10.25 -4.58 -21.40
C ASP A 67 -10.37 -4.00 -19.97
N LEU A 68 -10.69 -2.72 -19.80
CA LEU A 68 -10.85 -2.10 -18.48
C LEU A 68 -12.27 -2.37 -17.94
N PRO A 69 -12.40 -2.94 -16.73
CA PRO A 69 -13.70 -3.14 -16.09
C PRO A 69 -14.46 -1.83 -15.91
N SER A 70 -15.79 -1.89 -15.96
CA SER A 70 -16.66 -0.71 -15.78
C SER A 70 -16.43 0.05 -14.46
N ASP A 71 -15.95 -0.65 -13.42
CA ASP A 71 -15.59 -0.08 -12.12
C ASP A 71 -14.40 0.90 -12.18
N VAL A 72 -13.66 0.97 -13.30
CA VAL A 72 -12.56 1.95 -13.47
C VAL A 72 -13.01 3.39 -13.21
N LYS A 73 -14.28 3.71 -13.51
CA LYS A 73 -14.88 5.03 -13.28
C LYS A 73 -15.05 5.40 -11.81
N LYS A 74 -14.96 4.43 -10.89
CA LYS A 74 -15.06 4.65 -9.44
C LYS A 74 -13.71 5.04 -8.83
N LEU A 75 -12.61 4.81 -9.54
CA LEU A 75 -11.28 5.13 -9.06
C LEU A 75 -11.06 6.65 -9.01
N LYS A 76 -10.37 7.10 -7.97
CA LYS A 76 -9.91 8.48 -7.86
C LYS A 76 -8.47 8.57 -8.34
N ILE A 77 -8.26 9.19 -9.51
CA ILE A 77 -6.94 9.33 -10.11
C ILE A 77 -6.48 10.78 -10.03
N LYS A 78 -5.26 10.99 -9.52
CA LYS A 78 -4.55 12.27 -9.54
C LYS A 78 -3.22 12.08 -10.25
N PHE A 79 -2.87 12.99 -11.14
CA PHE A 79 -1.56 13.04 -11.76
C PHE A 79 -0.90 14.38 -11.48
N TYR A 80 0.19 14.34 -10.71
CA TYR A 80 1.04 15.49 -10.47
C TYR A 80 2.02 15.60 -11.62
N HIS A 81 2.05 16.74 -12.32
CA HIS A 81 2.86 16.93 -13.52
C HIS A 81 3.84 18.11 -13.37
N LEU A 82 5.00 17.99 -14.01
CA LEU A 82 5.85 19.12 -14.40
C LEU A 82 5.44 19.53 -15.81
N GLU A 83 5.55 20.83 -16.14
CA GLU A 83 5.15 21.45 -17.41
C GLU A 83 5.26 20.49 -18.63
N GLU A 84 4.12 20.25 -19.29
CA GLU A 84 3.92 19.51 -20.55
C GLU A 84 4.15 17.98 -20.60
N ASN A 85 4.60 17.32 -19.53
CA ASN A 85 4.87 15.87 -19.53
C ASN A 85 3.70 15.01 -19.04
N ILE A 86 2.53 15.14 -19.64
CA ILE A 86 1.39 14.26 -19.34
C ILE A 86 1.46 12.99 -20.20
N PRO A 87 1.51 11.78 -19.60
CA PRO A 87 1.42 10.52 -20.34
C PRO A 87 0.18 10.51 -21.25
N PRO A 88 0.34 10.25 -22.57
CA PRO A 88 -0.77 10.24 -23.53
C PRO A 88 -1.95 9.34 -23.11
N VAL A 89 -1.65 8.21 -22.47
CA VAL A 89 -2.64 7.29 -21.88
C VAL A 89 -3.53 7.98 -20.84
N LEU A 90 -2.99 8.86 -19.99
CA LEU A 90 -3.77 9.58 -18.97
C LEU A 90 -4.67 10.65 -19.60
N GLU A 91 -4.20 11.35 -20.63
CA GLU A 91 -5.06 12.25 -21.42
C GLU A 91 -6.18 11.48 -22.13
N GLY A 92 -5.88 10.30 -22.67
CA GLY A 92 -6.89 9.41 -23.23
C GLY A 92 -7.92 8.97 -22.19
N LEU A 93 -7.49 8.50 -21.02
CA LEU A 93 -8.36 8.06 -19.92
C LEU A 93 -9.26 9.19 -19.41
N LYS A 94 -8.77 10.44 -19.39
CA LYS A 94 -9.53 11.63 -18.96
C LYS A 94 -10.82 11.85 -19.75
N LYS A 95 -10.89 11.38 -21.00
CA LYS A 95 -12.12 11.44 -21.82
C LYS A 95 -13.26 10.55 -21.27
N PHE A 96 -12.91 9.52 -20.50
CA PHE A 96 -13.84 8.47 -20.07
C PHE A 96 -14.06 8.43 -18.55
N MET A 97 -13.13 8.99 -17.77
CA MET A 97 -13.18 9.03 -16.33
C MET A 97 -12.57 10.31 -15.78
N LYS A 98 -12.91 10.64 -14.53
CA LYS A 98 -12.37 11.83 -13.87
C LYS A 98 -10.92 11.61 -13.48
N ILE A 99 -10.01 12.42 -14.04
CA ILE A 99 -8.60 12.48 -13.66
C ILE A 99 -8.26 13.92 -13.32
N GLU A 100 -7.70 14.13 -12.13
CA GLU A 100 -7.25 15.43 -11.66
C GLU A 100 -5.78 15.63 -12.04
N PHE A 101 -5.50 16.61 -12.89
CA PHE A 101 -4.14 17.02 -13.25
C PHE A 101 -3.74 18.19 -12.37
N LEU A 102 -2.67 18.01 -11.60
CA LEU A 102 -2.21 18.98 -10.62
C LEU A 102 -0.74 19.32 -10.91
N PRO A 103 -0.34 20.60 -10.86
CA PRO A 103 1.07 20.94 -11.00
C PRO A 103 1.85 20.48 -9.77
N VAL A 104 3.03 19.92 -9.99
CA VAL A 104 3.96 19.48 -8.92
C VAL A 104 4.35 20.65 -8.00
N GLU A 105 4.41 21.87 -8.51
CA GLU A 105 4.71 23.09 -7.71
C GLU A 105 3.70 23.37 -6.59
N LYS A 106 2.52 22.74 -6.65
CA LYS A 106 1.45 22.87 -5.64
C LYS A 106 1.33 21.63 -4.76
N SER A 107 2.31 20.73 -4.78
CA SER A 107 2.35 19.54 -3.95
C SER A 107 3.72 19.35 -3.32
N ASP A 108 3.80 18.41 -2.38
CA ASP A 108 5.06 18.01 -1.76
C ASP A 108 5.89 17.04 -2.65
N PHE A 109 5.39 16.74 -3.85
CA PHE A 109 6.10 15.89 -4.79
C PHE A 109 7.20 16.70 -5.49
N LEU A 110 8.32 16.04 -5.78
CA LEU A 110 9.44 16.64 -6.53
C LEU A 110 9.51 16.17 -7.99
N GLU A 111 8.68 15.19 -8.36
CA GLU A 111 8.64 14.57 -9.67
C GLU A 111 7.21 14.20 -10.09
N PRO A 112 6.95 13.96 -11.39
CA PRO A 112 5.64 13.56 -11.85
C PRO A 112 5.16 12.27 -11.18
N THR A 113 4.01 12.34 -10.50
CA THR A 113 3.52 11.28 -9.63
C THR A 113 2.09 10.93 -9.99
N LEU A 114 1.84 9.66 -10.28
CA LEU A 114 0.48 9.13 -10.46
C LEU A 114 -0.02 8.57 -9.14
N MET A 115 -1.21 8.98 -8.71
CA MET A 115 -1.91 8.40 -7.57
C MET A 115 -3.23 7.79 -8.01
N ILE A 116 -3.55 6.60 -7.48
CA ILE A 116 -4.83 5.93 -7.67
C ILE A 116 -5.40 5.63 -6.26
N ASN A 117 -6.61 6.09 -5.95
CA ASN A 117 -7.23 5.95 -4.62
C ASN A 117 -6.33 6.44 -3.46
N ASN A 118 -5.65 7.57 -3.68
CA ASN A 118 -4.63 8.17 -2.78
C ASN A 118 -3.42 7.26 -2.48
N ARG A 119 -3.10 6.33 -3.38
CA ARG A 119 -1.92 5.48 -3.33
C ARG A 119 -0.98 5.79 -4.47
N ILE A 120 0.31 5.94 -4.20
CA ILE A 120 1.29 6.29 -5.22
C ILE A 120 1.49 5.09 -6.14
N PHE A 121 1.33 5.26 -7.44
CA PHE A 121 1.59 4.22 -8.41
C PHE A 121 3.12 4.01 -8.54
N VAL A 122 3.60 2.83 -8.17
CA VAL A 122 5.04 2.48 -8.17
C VAL A 122 5.56 1.96 -9.50
N GLY A 123 4.67 1.71 -10.48
CA GLY A 123 5.04 1.19 -11.79
C GLY A 123 5.64 2.24 -12.71
N LYS A 124 6.18 1.81 -13.85
CA LYS A 124 6.60 2.75 -14.90
C LYS A 124 5.35 3.42 -15.48
N LEU A 125 5.43 4.70 -15.81
CA LEU A 125 4.34 5.45 -16.49
C LEU A 125 4.24 5.09 -17.98
N THR A 126 4.14 3.79 -18.29
CA THR A 126 3.80 3.26 -19.61
C THR A 126 2.34 2.85 -19.64
N GLU A 127 1.75 2.79 -20.84
CA GLU A 127 0.35 2.43 -21.03
C GLU A 127 -0.01 1.08 -20.40
N GLU A 128 0.75 0.03 -20.72
CA GLU A 128 0.56 -1.33 -20.19
C GLU A 128 0.61 -1.38 -18.66
N GLU A 129 1.58 -0.69 -18.05
CA GLU A 129 1.77 -0.68 -16.60
C GLU A 129 0.67 0.11 -15.90
N ILE A 130 0.24 1.24 -16.46
CA ILE A 130 -0.88 2.03 -15.93
C ILE A 130 -2.17 1.21 -16.00
N ILE A 131 -2.48 0.59 -17.14
CA ILE A 131 -3.66 -0.27 -17.30
C ILE A 131 -3.62 -1.44 -16.31
N ARG A 132 -2.45 -2.08 -16.15
CA ARG A 132 -2.24 -3.15 -15.15
C ARG A 132 -2.52 -2.63 -13.73
N GLY A 133 -1.98 -1.47 -13.37
CA GLY A 133 -2.23 -0.84 -12.07
C GLY A 133 -3.71 -0.57 -11.80
N LEU A 134 -4.43 -0.03 -12.80
CA LEU A 134 -5.86 0.21 -12.70
C LEU A 134 -6.66 -1.08 -12.48
N LYS A 135 -6.32 -2.16 -13.20
CA LYS A 135 -6.95 -3.47 -13.01
C LYS A 135 -6.69 -4.02 -11.61
N GLU A 136 -5.46 -3.92 -11.13
CA GLU A 136 -5.07 -4.39 -9.80
C GLU A 136 -5.77 -3.60 -8.66
N GLU A 137 -5.95 -2.30 -8.84
CA GLU A 137 -6.75 -1.45 -7.94
C GLU A 137 -8.22 -1.87 -7.91
N ILE A 138 -8.81 -2.15 -9.07
CA ILE A 138 -10.19 -2.64 -9.18
C ILE A 138 -10.33 -4.03 -8.55
N GLU A 139 -9.38 -4.92 -8.80
CA GLU A 139 -9.35 -6.26 -8.19
C GLU A 139 -9.31 -6.16 -6.67
N MET A 140 -8.41 -5.34 -6.12
CA MET A 140 -8.37 -5.10 -4.67
C MET A 140 -9.68 -4.52 -4.15
N GLY A 141 -10.21 -3.48 -4.81
CA GLY A 141 -11.45 -2.82 -4.41
C GLY A 141 -12.66 -3.74 -4.42
N ASN A 142 -12.66 -4.75 -5.30
CA ASN A 142 -13.71 -5.78 -5.38
C ASN A 142 -13.46 -6.96 -4.43
N MET A 143 -12.20 -7.25 -4.10
CA MET A 143 -11.83 -8.31 -3.15
C MET A 143 -12.16 -7.91 -1.70
N LEU A 144 -11.91 -6.65 -1.34
CA LEU A 144 -12.01 -6.17 0.03
C LEU A 144 -13.31 -5.41 0.28
N ASN A 145 -13.72 -5.40 1.55
CA ASN A 145 -14.81 -4.58 2.05
C ASN A 145 -14.31 -3.51 3.01
N LEU A 146 -14.96 -2.35 2.97
CA LEU A 146 -14.90 -1.34 4.01
C LEU A 146 -16.03 -1.62 5.01
N VAL A 147 -15.67 -1.86 6.26
CA VAL A 147 -16.60 -2.26 7.31
C VAL A 147 -16.77 -1.13 8.32
N PHE A 148 -18.02 -0.80 8.63
CA PHE A 148 -18.41 0.14 9.67
C PHE A 148 -19.08 -0.62 10.81
N ASP A 149 -18.43 -0.70 11.97
CA ASP A 149 -19.02 -1.16 13.23
C ASP A 149 -20.01 -0.10 13.73
N LEU A 150 -21.30 -0.32 13.50
CA LEU A 150 -22.34 0.67 13.80
C LEU A 150 -22.48 0.91 15.30
N LYS A 151 -22.14 -0.08 16.14
CA LYS A 151 -22.17 0.07 17.61
C LYS A 151 -21.10 1.06 18.06
N LYS A 152 -19.90 0.99 17.49
CA LYS A 152 -18.81 1.93 17.78
C LYS A 152 -18.98 3.27 17.04
N CYS A 153 -19.53 3.25 15.82
CA CYS A 153 -19.71 4.44 14.99
C CYS A 153 -20.84 5.37 15.47
N ARG A 154 -21.78 4.91 16.32
CA ARG A 154 -22.83 5.76 16.91
C ARG A 154 -22.29 7.05 17.56
N TYR A 155 -21.03 7.03 17.99
CA TYR A 155 -20.35 8.15 18.65
C TYR A 155 -19.38 8.93 17.73
N CYS A 156 -19.20 8.50 16.48
CA CYS A 156 -18.43 9.26 15.50
C CYS A 156 -19.28 10.46 15.06
N LYS A 157 -18.68 11.66 14.98
CA LYS A 157 -19.38 12.79 14.35
C LYS A 157 -19.67 12.39 12.91
N ALA A 158 -20.93 12.26 12.51
CA ALA A 158 -21.38 11.66 11.24
C ALA A 158 -20.65 12.20 9.98
N LYS A 159 -20.10 13.42 10.03
CA LYS A 159 -19.25 13.99 8.96
C LYS A 159 -17.91 13.28 8.77
N GLN A 160 -17.32 12.70 9.82
CA GLN A 160 -15.99 12.10 9.81
C GLN A 160 -15.93 10.72 9.15
N CYS A 161 -17.06 10.01 9.07
CA CYS A 161 -17.10 8.67 8.50
C CYS A 161 -17.85 8.59 7.16
N GLY A 162 -18.37 9.72 6.64
CA GLY A 162 -19.03 9.78 5.32
C GLY A 162 -20.33 8.98 5.17
N VAL A 163 -20.81 8.33 6.24
CA VAL A 163 -21.96 7.42 6.18
C VAL A 163 -23.07 7.88 7.12
N LYS A 164 -24.30 7.97 6.59
CA LYS A 164 -25.51 8.18 7.39
C LYS A 164 -25.86 6.86 8.09
N ILE A 165 -25.62 6.78 9.39
CA ILE A 165 -25.92 5.59 10.20
C ILE A 165 -27.38 5.67 10.62
N ILE A 166 -28.19 4.73 10.15
CA ILE A 166 -29.59 4.59 10.53
C ILE A 166 -29.71 3.30 11.33
N GLY A 167 -30.14 3.41 12.59
CA GLY A 167 -30.95 2.42 13.29
C GLY A 167 -30.39 1.06 13.70
N ASP A 168 -29.28 0.57 13.15
CA ASP A 168 -28.94 -0.85 13.31
C ASP A 168 -27.75 -1.16 14.21
N THR A 169 -27.92 -2.20 15.04
CA THR A 169 -26.84 -2.84 15.78
C THR A 169 -26.16 -3.87 14.89
N GLY A 170 -24.89 -3.68 14.55
CA GLY A 170 -24.15 -4.65 13.74
C GLY A 170 -23.03 -3.99 12.94
N PHE A 171 -22.72 -4.59 11.79
CA PHE A 171 -21.78 -4.06 10.82
C PHE A 171 -22.54 -3.59 9.58
N LYS A 172 -22.18 -2.42 9.07
CA LYS A 172 -22.46 -2.04 7.69
C LYS A 172 -21.23 -2.38 6.86
N ILE A 173 -21.41 -3.22 5.85
CA ILE A 173 -20.33 -3.72 4.99
C ILE A 173 -20.56 -3.14 3.60
N GLU A 174 -19.55 -2.47 3.07
CA GLU A 174 -19.57 -1.86 1.75
C GLU A 174 -18.37 -2.36 0.95
N LYS A 175 -18.50 -2.46 -0.38
CA LYS A 175 -17.32 -2.79 -1.20
C LYS A 175 -16.31 -1.67 -1.12
N LEU A 176 -15.03 -2.02 -1.05
CA LEU A 176 -13.96 -1.04 -0.96
C LEU A 176 -13.90 -0.13 -2.19
N ILE A 177 -14.19 -0.68 -3.39
CA ILE A 177 -14.18 0.07 -4.65
C ILE A 177 -15.13 1.27 -4.69
N ASP A 178 -16.18 1.26 -3.86
CA ASP A 178 -17.14 2.37 -3.78
C ASP A 178 -16.65 3.52 -2.87
N TYR A 179 -15.50 3.33 -2.21
CA TYR A 179 -14.90 4.27 -1.25
C TYR A 179 -13.42 4.54 -1.60
N PRO A 180 -13.11 5.29 -2.66
CA PRO A 180 -11.72 5.55 -3.09
C PRO A 180 -10.88 6.32 -2.06
N ASP A 181 -11.52 6.97 -1.08
CA ASP A 181 -10.88 7.68 0.04
C ASP A 181 -10.85 6.84 1.34
N PHE A 182 -10.92 5.51 1.24
CA PHE A 182 -11.06 4.59 2.38
C PHE A 182 -10.01 4.79 3.49
N SER A 183 -8.74 5.04 3.13
CA SER A 183 -7.67 5.22 4.12
C SER A 183 -7.90 6.46 5.00
N GLU A 184 -8.40 7.55 4.42
CA GLU A 184 -8.78 8.77 5.14
C GLU A 184 -9.99 8.51 6.05
N ILE A 185 -11.01 7.79 5.56
CA ILE A 185 -12.19 7.42 6.36
C ILE A 185 -11.79 6.57 7.56
N ILE A 186 -10.91 5.59 7.36
CA ILE A 186 -10.37 4.75 8.43
C ILE A 186 -9.58 5.63 9.41
N ALA A 187 -8.71 6.53 8.94
CA ALA A 187 -7.91 7.43 9.77
C ALA A 187 -8.76 8.44 10.58
N ALA A 188 -9.82 8.99 10.01
CA ALA A 188 -10.71 9.94 10.68
C ALA A 188 -11.55 9.30 11.81
N CYS A 189 -11.81 7.99 11.73
CA CYS A 189 -12.64 7.29 12.70
C CYS A 189 -11.94 7.06 14.06
N THR A 190 -12.14 7.94 15.04
CA THR A 190 -11.40 7.91 16.33
C THR A 190 -11.59 6.66 17.22
N LYS A 191 -12.60 5.82 16.95
CA LYS A 191 -12.98 4.65 17.76
C LYS A 191 -12.62 3.29 17.15
N ASN A 192 -11.74 3.25 16.13
CA ASN A 192 -11.42 2.02 15.39
C ASN A 192 -12.67 1.31 14.86
N ALA A 193 -13.71 2.09 14.52
CA ALA A 193 -15.00 1.57 14.11
C ALA A 193 -15.10 1.36 12.60
N VAL A 194 -14.13 1.87 11.84
CA VAL A 194 -14.01 1.61 10.39
C VAL A 194 -12.72 0.83 10.15
N PHE A 195 -12.82 -0.25 9.38
CA PHE A 195 -11.68 -1.13 9.09
C PHE A 195 -11.90 -1.89 7.77
N LEU A 196 -10.83 -2.50 7.25
CA LEU A 196 -10.89 -3.36 6.07
C LEU A 196 -11.13 -4.81 6.46
N ALA A 197 -11.92 -5.52 5.65
CA ALA A 197 -12.15 -6.94 5.82
C ALA A 197 -12.10 -7.71 4.50
N TYR A 198 -11.50 -8.90 4.53
CA TYR A 198 -11.64 -9.90 3.49
C TYR A 198 -12.52 -11.05 4.00
N GLY A 199 -13.80 -11.06 3.58
CA GLY A 199 -14.81 -11.95 4.14
C GLY A 199 -15.45 -11.39 5.40
N GLU A 200 -15.49 -12.17 6.48
CA GLU A 200 -16.17 -11.83 7.73
C GLU A 200 -15.58 -10.58 8.42
N PRO A 201 -16.44 -9.69 8.97
CA PRO A 201 -16.06 -8.43 9.60
C PRO A 201 -15.48 -8.62 11.01
N LYS A 202 -14.31 -9.27 11.10
CA LYS A 202 -13.59 -9.53 12.36
C LYS A 202 -12.27 -8.79 12.37
N ILE A 203 -11.94 -8.12 13.46
CA ILE A 203 -10.64 -7.47 13.63
C ILE A 203 -10.21 -7.54 15.10
N GLU A 204 -8.91 -7.73 15.35
CA GLU A 204 -8.32 -7.57 16.68
C GLU A 204 -7.99 -6.10 16.97
N ASP A 205 -7.77 -5.79 18.24
CA ASP A 205 -7.30 -4.46 18.63
C ASP A 205 -5.95 -4.13 17.96
N TYR A 206 -5.85 -2.87 17.53
CA TYR A 206 -4.64 -2.29 16.96
C TYR A 206 -4.43 -0.90 17.55
N ASN A 207 -3.17 -0.51 17.72
CA ASN A 207 -2.83 0.79 18.30
C ASN A 207 -2.85 1.89 17.24
N LYS A 208 -4.06 2.32 16.86
CA LYS A 208 -4.27 3.37 15.88
C LYS A 208 -3.53 4.67 16.21
N LYS A 209 -3.56 5.08 17.48
CA LYS A 209 -2.90 6.33 17.92
C LYS A 209 -1.40 6.29 17.65
N TYR A 210 -0.76 5.16 17.92
CA TYR A 210 0.66 4.96 17.63
C TYR A 210 0.96 5.01 16.13
N ILE A 211 0.13 4.38 15.29
CA ILE A 211 0.31 4.41 13.83
C ILE A 211 0.16 5.84 13.30
N LEU A 212 -0.91 6.54 13.71
CA LEU A 212 -1.19 7.92 13.29
C LEU A 212 -0.18 8.95 13.80
N SER A 213 0.63 8.61 14.81
CA SER A 213 1.69 9.49 15.32
C SER A 213 3.04 9.26 14.66
N GLN A 214 3.14 8.37 13.66
CA GLN A 214 4.38 8.16 12.93
C GLN A 214 4.49 9.16 11.78
N GLU A 215 5.67 9.73 11.60
CA GLU A 215 6.05 10.39 10.36
C GLU A 215 6.86 9.39 9.53
N LEU A 216 6.38 9.11 8.31
CA LEU A 216 6.99 8.13 7.41
C LEU A 216 7.25 8.81 6.06
N SER A 217 8.40 9.48 5.95
CA SER A 217 8.93 9.96 4.67
C SER A 217 9.78 8.86 4.06
N LEU A 218 9.19 8.08 3.16
CA LEU A 218 9.83 6.95 2.48
C LEU A 218 9.64 7.09 0.97
N GLU A 219 10.57 6.52 0.20
CA GLU A 219 10.32 6.30 -1.23
C GLU A 219 9.08 5.39 -1.41
N PRO A 220 8.29 5.60 -2.48
CA PRO A 220 7.14 4.76 -2.75
C PRO A 220 7.49 3.26 -2.74
N LEU A 221 6.74 2.51 -1.95
CA LEU A 221 6.97 1.09 -1.69
C LEU A 221 5.66 0.32 -1.91
N GLU A 222 5.74 -0.80 -2.61
CA GLU A 222 4.64 -1.76 -2.68
C GLU A 222 4.95 -2.99 -1.82
N ALA A 223 4.01 -3.31 -0.93
CA ALA A 223 4.04 -4.53 -0.12
C ALA A 223 2.93 -5.50 -0.57
N GLU A 224 3.30 -6.72 -0.92
CA GLU A 224 2.32 -7.79 -1.10
C GLU A 224 1.96 -8.39 0.27
N ILE A 225 0.66 -8.45 0.57
CA ILE A 225 0.16 -9.02 1.83
C ILE A 225 -0.59 -10.30 1.49
N VAL A 226 0.02 -11.43 1.80
CA VAL A 226 -0.64 -12.73 1.67
C VAL A 226 -1.61 -12.90 2.84
N ILE A 227 -2.86 -13.11 2.52
CA ILE A 227 -3.99 -13.15 3.45
C ILE A 227 -4.86 -14.38 3.20
N GLU A 228 -5.69 -14.72 4.17
CA GLU A 228 -6.77 -15.68 4.02
C GLU A 228 -8.11 -15.01 4.35
N LYS A 229 -9.18 -15.53 3.75
CA LYS A 229 -10.54 -15.05 3.98
C LYS A 229 -10.97 -15.33 5.42
N ASP A 230 -11.82 -14.45 5.96
CA ASP A 230 -12.46 -14.57 7.29
C ASP A 230 -11.47 -14.53 8.48
N SER A 231 -10.23 -14.08 8.26
CA SER A 231 -9.18 -14.03 9.28
C SER A 231 -9.06 -12.65 9.94
N LYS A 232 -9.29 -12.61 11.26
CA LYS A 232 -9.17 -11.39 12.07
C LYS A 232 -7.77 -10.74 12.01
N TYR A 233 -6.72 -11.56 11.91
CA TYR A 233 -5.33 -11.08 11.83
C TYR A 233 -5.02 -10.49 10.46
N CYS A 234 -5.56 -11.09 9.39
CA CYS A 234 -5.41 -10.57 8.03
C CYS A 234 -6.16 -9.23 7.88
N ASN A 235 -7.39 -9.14 8.38
CA ASN A 235 -8.16 -7.89 8.42
C ASN A 235 -7.44 -6.78 9.20
N ARG A 236 -6.81 -7.14 10.34
CA ARG A 236 -5.95 -6.23 11.10
C ARG A 236 -4.78 -5.73 10.27
N ALA A 237 -4.05 -6.61 9.58
CA ALA A 237 -2.93 -6.20 8.73
C ALA A 237 -3.39 -5.28 7.59
N LEU A 238 -4.46 -5.62 6.87
CA LEU A 238 -5.01 -4.77 5.81
C LEU A 238 -5.35 -3.37 6.33
N THR A 239 -5.99 -3.30 7.50
CA THR A 239 -6.38 -2.03 8.13
C THR A 239 -5.15 -1.22 8.56
N ILE A 240 -4.13 -1.87 9.14
CA ILE A 240 -2.87 -1.20 9.50
C ILE A 240 -2.15 -0.68 8.25
N PHE A 241 -2.07 -1.47 7.18
CA PHE A 241 -1.45 -1.01 5.93
C PHE A 241 -2.21 0.13 5.26
N SER A 242 -3.54 0.16 5.35
CA SER A 242 -4.33 1.30 4.91
C SER A 242 -4.03 2.56 5.73
N LEU A 243 -3.88 2.44 7.06
CA LEU A 243 -3.45 3.54 7.91
C LEU A 243 -2.02 3.99 7.62
N LEU A 244 -1.10 3.05 7.36
CA LEU A 244 0.28 3.35 6.97
C LEU A 244 0.34 4.08 5.64
N SER A 245 -0.48 3.67 4.67
CA SER A 245 -0.66 4.36 3.40
C SER A 245 -1.11 5.80 3.64
N TYR A 246 -2.08 6.02 4.55
CA TYR A 246 -2.52 7.38 4.91
C TYR A 246 -1.42 8.26 5.53
N VAL A 247 -0.70 7.77 6.54
CA VAL A 247 0.33 8.58 7.24
C VAL A 247 1.63 8.77 6.45
N SER A 248 1.76 8.09 5.32
CA SER A 248 2.88 8.23 4.39
C SER A 248 2.46 8.91 3.09
N ASP A 249 1.32 9.60 3.08
CA ASP A 249 0.76 10.30 1.91
C ASP A 249 0.68 9.43 0.65
N GLY A 250 0.38 8.15 0.84
CA GLY A 250 0.25 7.15 -0.21
C GLY A 250 1.57 6.48 -0.62
N ALA A 251 2.70 6.75 0.02
CA ALA A 251 3.98 6.12 -0.32
C ALA A 251 4.03 4.64 0.06
N ILE A 252 3.39 4.23 1.16
CA ILE A 252 3.25 2.81 1.51
C ILE A 252 1.99 2.26 0.85
N ASN A 253 2.19 1.43 -0.17
CA ASN A 253 1.13 0.73 -0.87
C ASN A 253 1.05 -0.73 -0.44
N PHE A 254 -0.12 -1.33 -0.61
CA PHE A 254 -0.31 -2.73 -0.33
C PHE A 254 -1.18 -3.42 -1.36
N LYS A 255 -0.83 -4.68 -1.63
CA LYS A 255 -1.54 -5.56 -2.55
C LYS A 255 -1.92 -6.85 -1.85
N PRO A 256 -3.21 -7.06 -1.51
CA PRO A 256 -3.65 -8.32 -0.92
C PRO A 256 -3.53 -9.45 -1.93
N ARG A 257 -3.13 -10.63 -1.46
CA ARG A 257 -3.06 -11.88 -2.23
C ARG A 257 -3.76 -12.98 -1.45
N ASP A 258 -4.79 -13.59 -2.01
CA ASP A 258 -5.42 -14.76 -1.38
C ASP A 258 -4.42 -15.92 -1.36
N TYR A 259 -4.14 -16.44 -0.17
CA TYR A 259 -3.23 -17.56 0.05
C TYR A 259 -3.62 -18.79 -0.76
N ASN A 260 -4.91 -19.12 -0.86
CA ASN A 260 -5.37 -20.31 -1.57
C ASN A 260 -5.13 -20.22 -3.07
N GLU A 261 -5.22 -19.02 -3.65
CA GLU A 261 -5.01 -18.75 -5.07
C GLU A 261 -3.53 -18.57 -5.43
N THR A 262 -2.72 -18.10 -4.48
CA THR A 262 -1.32 -17.71 -4.73
C THR A 262 -0.28 -18.68 -4.18
N LYS A 263 -0.66 -19.66 -3.35
CA LYS A 263 0.28 -20.64 -2.74
C LYS A 263 1.21 -21.35 -3.73
N SER A 264 0.78 -21.56 -4.98
CA SER A 264 1.58 -22.22 -6.03
C SER A 264 2.53 -21.26 -6.76
N LYS A 265 2.31 -19.95 -6.65
CA LYS A 265 3.09 -18.90 -7.35
C LYS A 265 4.18 -18.30 -6.47
N ILE A 266 4.11 -18.50 -5.15
CA ILE A 266 5.05 -17.91 -4.20
C ILE A 266 6.28 -18.81 -4.09
N PRO A 267 7.50 -18.29 -4.35
CA PRO A 267 8.71 -19.12 -4.45
C PRO A 267 9.25 -19.61 -3.09
N PHE A 268 8.54 -19.34 -1.99
CA PHE A 268 8.96 -19.69 -0.63
C PHE A 268 7.79 -20.17 0.23
N LYS A 269 8.09 -21.05 1.19
CA LYS A 269 7.12 -21.62 2.12
C LYS A 269 6.62 -20.58 3.13
N ILE A 270 5.35 -20.19 3.04
CA ILE A 270 4.66 -19.35 4.04
C ILE A 270 4.40 -20.19 5.30
N ARG A 271 4.79 -19.66 6.47
CA ARG A 271 4.63 -20.37 7.76
C ARG A 271 3.46 -19.86 8.59
N SER A 272 3.02 -18.64 8.35
CA SER A 272 1.94 -17.97 9.07
C SER A 272 1.34 -16.86 8.23
N LEU A 273 0.07 -16.53 8.47
CA LEU A 273 -0.64 -15.42 7.86
C LEU A 273 -1.03 -14.39 8.95
N PRO A 274 -1.11 -13.10 8.60
CA PRO A 274 -0.72 -12.52 7.32
C PRO A 274 0.81 -12.58 7.11
N SER A 275 1.24 -12.77 5.86
CA SER A 275 2.66 -12.73 5.48
C SER A 275 2.88 -11.53 4.56
N ILE A 276 3.86 -10.69 4.90
CA ILE A 276 4.16 -9.46 4.19
C ILE A 276 5.43 -9.67 3.37
N ILE A 277 5.41 -9.26 2.11
CA ILE A 277 6.53 -9.35 1.18
C ILE A 277 6.76 -7.95 0.60
N ALA A 278 7.96 -7.38 0.81
CA ALA A 278 8.32 -6.06 0.33
C ALA A 278 9.82 -6.01 0.01
N LYS A 279 10.20 -5.43 -1.13
CA LYS A 279 11.60 -5.43 -1.67
C LYS A 279 12.29 -6.81 -1.58
N GLY A 280 11.57 -7.90 -1.87
CA GLY A 280 12.09 -9.27 -1.80
C GLY A 280 12.32 -9.81 -0.38
N GLN A 281 12.08 -9.01 0.67
CA GLN A 281 12.13 -9.43 2.05
C GLN A 281 10.75 -9.87 2.53
N ARG A 282 10.72 -10.87 3.41
CA ARG A 282 9.48 -11.38 4.01
C ARG A 282 9.46 -11.14 5.51
N PHE A 283 8.34 -10.64 6.01
CA PHE A 283 8.09 -10.39 7.43
C PHE A 283 6.69 -10.86 7.84
N TYR A 284 6.50 -11.11 9.13
CA TYR A 284 5.21 -11.46 9.71
C TYR A 284 4.76 -10.37 10.67
N LEU A 285 3.50 -9.99 10.61
CA LEU A 285 2.98 -8.97 11.50
C LEU A 285 2.92 -9.50 12.95
N THR A 286 3.80 -9.00 13.81
CA THR A 286 3.78 -9.31 15.25
C THR A 286 3.19 -8.16 16.07
N THR A 287 3.60 -6.91 15.75
CA THR A 287 3.12 -5.67 16.39
C THR A 287 3.15 -4.51 15.39
N GLU A 288 2.38 -3.46 15.63
CA GLU A 288 2.42 -2.21 14.85
C GLU A 288 3.85 -1.64 14.81
N ARG A 289 4.52 -1.62 15.97
CA ARG A 289 5.88 -1.13 16.11
C ARG A 289 6.89 -1.97 15.33
N GLY A 290 6.75 -3.29 15.36
CA GLY A 290 7.59 -4.20 14.59
C GLY A 290 7.42 -3.99 13.08
N LEU A 291 6.18 -3.80 12.63
CA LEU A 291 5.89 -3.51 11.23
C LEU A 291 6.51 -2.18 10.77
N ILE A 292 6.28 -1.10 11.51
CA ILE A 292 6.82 0.23 11.16
C ILE A 292 8.34 0.19 11.10
N LYS A 293 9.00 -0.41 12.11
CA LYS A 293 10.46 -0.60 12.10
C LYS A 293 10.96 -1.44 10.93
N PHE A 294 10.20 -2.45 10.51
CA PHE A 294 10.55 -3.23 9.33
C PHE A 294 10.48 -2.38 8.07
N LEU A 295 9.37 -1.65 7.87
CA LEU A 295 9.19 -0.79 6.69
C LEU A 295 10.23 0.34 6.62
N GLN A 296 10.60 0.94 7.74
CA GLN A 296 11.65 1.97 7.81
C GLN A 296 13.06 1.45 7.52
N LYS A 297 13.29 0.12 7.56
CA LYS A 297 14.59 -0.49 7.25
C LYS A 297 14.74 -0.85 5.77
N LEU A 298 13.65 -0.86 5.01
CA LEU A 298 13.63 -1.23 3.59
C LEU A 298 14.11 -0.08 2.71
#